data_AF-A0A840UYX4-F1
#
_entry.id   AF-A0A840UYX4-F1
#
_cell.length_a   1.000
_cell.length_b   1.000
_cell.length_c   1.000
_cell.angle_alpha   90.00
_cell.angle_beta   90.00
_cell.angle_gamma   90.00
#
_symmetry.space_group_name_H-M   'P 1'
#
loop_
_entity.id
_entity.type
_entity.pdbx_description
1 polymer ?
#
loop_
_entity_poly.entity_id
_entity_poly.type
_entity_poly.pdbx_seq_one_letter_code
_entity_poly.pdbx_strand_id
1 'polypeptide(L)'
;MKILKEPLVHFFVIGALLFGAYRMLNPEVGSPPDEIRVSAGRVQSLAATFARTWQRPPTSEELTGLVDSYVREEMLAREAVKLSLDLNDTIIRRRLEQKMEFIVGDMGSSVVPTEDELSRFLAEHPESFRQPARYSFRQVFFAARCPQRESFPARGEAA
;
A
#
# COMPACT_ATOMS: atom_id res chain seq x y z
N MET A 1 -58.34 10.94 -16.92
CA MET A 1 -57.34 10.12 -16.21
C MET A 1 -56.52 9.30 -17.22
N LYS A 2 -55.52 9.91 -17.86
CA LYS A 2 -54.66 9.25 -18.87
C LYS A 2 -53.41 8.59 -18.27
N ILE A 3 -53.05 8.98 -17.05
CA ILE A 3 -51.85 8.55 -16.33
C ILE A 3 -51.93 7.06 -15.92
N LEU A 4 -53.14 6.54 -15.66
CA LEU A 4 -53.37 5.12 -15.33
C LEU A 4 -53.30 4.17 -16.54
N LYS A 5 -53.10 4.67 -17.77
CA LYS A 5 -52.97 3.83 -18.98
C LYS A 5 -51.54 3.76 -19.50
N GLU A 6 -50.60 4.44 -18.84
CA GLU A 6 -49.20 4.44 -19.25
C GLU A 6 -48.49 3.17 -18.75
N PRO A 7 -47.84 2.40 -19.62
CA PRO A 7 -47.11 1.18 -19.23
C PRO A 7 -46.03 1.46 -18.18
N LEU A 8 -45.45 2.67 -18.21
CA LEU A 8 -44.40 3.11 -17.30
C LEU A 8 -44.88 3.19 -15.85
N VAL A 9 -46.12 3.65 -15.63
CA VAL A 9 -46.71 3.77 -14.30
C VAL A 9 -46.95 2.39 -13.69
N HIS A 10 -47.38 1.42 -14.50
CA HIS A 10 -47.55 0.04 -14.05
C HIS A 10 -46.21 -0.60 -13.67
N PHE A 11 -45.18 -0.41 -14.49
CA PHE A 11 -43.84 -0.89 -14.17
C PHE A 11 -43.32 -0.30 -12.86
N PHE A 12 -43.53 1.00 -12.64
CA PHE A 12 -43.12 1.67 -11.41
C PHE A 12 -43.90 1.15 -10.20
N VAL A 13 -45.22 1.00 -10.31
CA VAL A 13 -46.07 0.47 -9.21
C VAL A 13 -45.70 -0.97 -8.89
N ILE A 14 -45.51 -1.81 -9.90
CA ILE A 14 -45.09 -3.21 -9.72
C ILE A 14 -43.69 -3.26 -9.10
N GLY A 15 -42.75 -2.44 -9.59
CA GLY A 15 -41.41 -2.33 -9.03
C GLY A 15 -41.42 -1.89 -7.57
N ALA A 16 -42.22 -0.87 -7.23
CA ALA A 16 -42.40 -0.39 -5.86
C ALA A 16 -43.05 -1.44 -4.96
N LEU A 17 -44.07 -2.16 -5.45
CA LEU A 17 -44.70 -3.27 -4.73
C LEU A 17 -43.71 -4.41 -4.49
N LEU A 18 -42.89 -4.75 -5.49
CA LEU A 18 -41.95 -5.85 -5.42
C LEU A 18 -40.77 -5.53 -4.51
N PHE A 19 -40.22 -4.31 -4.58
CA PHE A 19 -39.21 -3.82 -3.62
C PHE A 19 -39.77 -3.65 -2.21
N GLY A 20 -41.01 -3.18 -2.06
CA GLY A 20 -41.68 -3.05 -0.77
C GLY A 20 -41.94 -4.40 -0.11
N ALA A 21 -42.47 -5.36 -0.87
CA ALA A 21 -42.62 -6.74 -0.43
C ALA A 21 -41.26 -7.37 -0.13
N TYR A 22 -40.27 -7.17 -0.99
CA TYR A 22 -38.90 -7.66 -0.76
C TYR A 22 -38.33 -7.12 0.54
N ARG A 23 -38.52 -5.84 0.86
CA ARG A 23 -38.09 -5.22 2.13
C ARG A 23 -38.87 -5.76 3.33
N MET A 24 -40.13 -6.15 3.16
CA MET A 24 -40.96 -6.68 4.24
C MET A 24 -40.67 -8.17 4.51
N LEU A 25 -40.34 -8.94 3.47
CA LEU A 25 -39.92 -10.34 3.56
C LEU A 25 -38.43 -10.48 3.93
N ASN A 26 -37.60 -9.56 3.48
CA ASN A 26 -36.21 -9.38 3.86
C ASN A 26 -36.11 -8.02 4.56
N PRO A 27 -36.59 -7.89 5.81
CA PRO A 27 -36.20 -6.74 6.62
C PRO A 27 -34.69 -6.62 6.46
N GLU A 28 -34.16 -5.41 6.27
CA GLU A 28 -32.73 -5.19 6.37
C GLU A 28 -32.30 -5.75 7.73
N VAL A 29 -31.90 -7.01 7.73
CA VAL A 29 -30.93 -7.53 8.66
C VAL A 29 -29.67 -6.80 8.19
N GLY A 30 -29.59 -5.51 8.51
CA GLY A 30 -28.30 -4.98 8.92
C GLY A 30 -27.86 -6.02 9.91
N SER A 31 -26.89 -6.86 9.50
CA SER A 31 -26.35 -7.94 10.32
C SER A 31 -26.32 -7.38 11.73
N PRO A 32 -26.97 -8.04 12.72
CA PRO A 32 -26.99 -7.51 14.07
C PRO A 32 -25.58 -7.00 14.36
N PRO A 33 -25.39 -5.79 14.91
CA PRO A 33 -24.08 -5.13 14.92
C PRO A 33 -22.92 -6.01 15.40
N ASP A 34 -23.25 -7.09 16.13
CA ASP A 34 -22.34 -8.06 16.71
C ASP A 34 -22.27 -9.44 16.00
N GLU A 35 -22.92 -9.64 14.83
CA GLU A 35 -22.75 -10.86 14.01
C GLU A 35 -21.59 -10.70 13.00
N ILE A 36 -20.60 -11.59 13.11
CA ILE A 36 -19.46 -11.68 12.19
C ILE A 36 -19.69 -12.87 11.25
N ARG A 37 -20.09 -12.59 10.01
CA ARG A 37 -20.28 -13.63 8.98
C ARG A 37 -18.97 -13.93 8.26
N VAL A 38 -18.45 -15.13 8.48
CA VAL A 38 -17.30 -15.66 7.73
C VAL A 38 -17.82 -16.46 6.55
N SER A 39 -17.74 -15.89 5.34
CA SER A 39 -18.19 -16.56 4.12
C SER A 39 -17.21 -17.66 3.68
N ALA A 40 -17.69 -18.65 2.91
CA ALA A 40 -16.83 -19.66 2.31
C ALA A 40 -15.73 -19.05 1.42
N GLY A 41 -16.03 -17.93 0.74
CA GLY A 41 -15.04 -17.17 -0.04
C GLY A 41 -13.96 -16.54 0.86
N ARG A 42 -14.33 -16.04 2.04
CA ARG A 42 -13.36 -15.54 3.02
C ARG A 42 -12.43 -16.65 3.50
N VAL A 43 -12.96 -17.82 3.86
CA VAL A 43 -12.14 -18.98 4.27
C VAL A 43 -11.17 -19.40 3.17
N GLN A 44 -11.62 -19.45 1.91
CA GLN A 44 -10.74 -19.73 0.77
C GLN A 44 -9.65 -18.68 0.61
N SER A 45 -9.95 -17.40 0.79
CA SER A 45 -8.95 -16.33 0.71
C SER A 45 -7.88 -16.42 1.82
N LEU A 46 -8.27 -16.80 3.04
CA LEU A 46 -7.33 -17.05 4.15
C LEU A 46 -6.42 -18.23 3.83
N ALA A 47 -6.99 -19.35 3.37
CA ALA A 47 -6.23 -20.52 2.97
C ALA A 47 -5.27 -20.23 1.80
N ALA A 48 -5.72 -19.48 0.79
CA ALA A 48 -4.89 -19.09 -0.34
C ALA A 48 -3.74 -18.18 0.08
N THR A 49 -3.97 -17.27 1.03
CA THR A 49 -2.92 -16.38 1.57
C THR A 49 -1.89 -17.18 2.36
N PHE A 50 -2.34 -18.11 3.21
CA PHE A 50 -1.45 -19.04 3.90
C PHE A 50 -0.60 -19.83 2.90
N ALA A 51 -1.22 -20.39 1.86
CA ALA A 51 -0.53 -21.19 0.86
C ALA A 51 0.50 -20.40 0.05
N ARG A 52 0.25 -19.12 -0.27
CA ARG A 52 1.26 -18.27 -0.91
C ARG A 52 2.48 -18.04 -0.03
N THR A 53 2.28 -17.85 1.27
CA THR A 53 3.37 -17.59 2.22
C THR A 53 4.16 -18.86 2.56
N TRP A 54 3.47 -19.96 2.83
CA TRP A 54 4.07 -21.21 3.33
C TRP A 54 4.30 -22.27 2.24
N GLN A 55 3.91 -21.98 1.00
CA GLN A 55 4.04 -22.87 -0.17
C GLN A 55 3.36 -24.24 0.03
N ARG A 56 2.33 -24.31 0.87
CA ARG A 56 1.50 -25.52 1.13
C ARG A 56 0.10 -25.13 1.62
N PRO A 57 -0.92 -26.00 1.47
CA PRO A 57 -2.22 -25.75 2.08
C PRO A 57 -2.14 -25.81 3.63
N PRO A 58 -3.02 -25.06 4.34
CA PRO A 58 -3.14 -25.15 5.79
C PRO A 58 -3.76 -26.48 6.23
N THR A 59 -3.40 -26.96 7.40
CA THR A 59 -4.11 -28.06 8.08
C THR A 59 -5.48 -27.58 8.57
N SER A 60 -6.35 -28.49 9.00
CA SER A 60 -7.66 -28.13 9.56
C SER A 60 -7.53 -27.27 10.84
N GLU A 61 -6.57 -27.58 11.70
CA GLU A 61 -6.27 -26.81 12.92
C GLU A 61 -5.74 -25.41 12.58
N GLU A 62 -4.79 -25.32 11.65
CA GLU A 62 -4.26 -24.03 11.19
C GLU A 62 -5.36 -23.18 10.54
N LEU A 63 -6.21 -23.79 9.71
CA LEU A 63 -7.31 -23.09 9.07
C LEU A 63 -8.32 -22.57 10.11
N THR A 64 -8.59 -23.34 11.16
CA THR A 64 -9.44 -22.91 12.27
C THR A 64 -8.81 -21.70 12.99
N GLY A 65 -7.51 -21.77 13.30
CA GLY A 65 -6.79 -20.66 13.91
C GLY A 65 -6.77 -19.39 13.04
N LEU A 66 -6.69 -19.53 11.72
CA LEU A 66 -6.80 -18.40 10.78
C LEU A 66 -8.19 -17.77 10.82
N VAL A 67 -9.25 -18.58 10.87
CA VAL A 67 -10.63 -18.10 10.97
C VAL A 67 -10.86 -17.39 12.30
N ASP A 68 -10.41 -17.98 13.42
CA ASP A 68 -10.54 -17.38 14.74
C ASP A 68 -9.80 -16.04 14.85
N SER A 69 -8.60 -15.96 14.25
CA SER A 69 -7.83 -14.72 14.20
C SER A 69 -8.55 -13.65 13.39
N TYR A 70 -9.12 -14.01 12.24
CA TYR A 70 -9.92 -13.10 11.42
C TYR A 70 -11.17 -12.59 12.16
N VAL A 71 -11.89 -13.47 12.86
CA VAL A 71 -13.07 -13.10 13.65
C VAL A 71 -12.67 -12.12 14.76
N ARG A 72 -11.57 -12.38 15.46
CA ARG A 72 -11.05 -11.47 16.50
C ARG A 72 -10.67 -10.11 15.93
N GLU A 73 -9.99 -10.08 14.79
CA GLU A 73 -9.62 -8.83 14.10
C GLU A 73 -10.87 -8.01 13.76
N GLU A 74 -11.87 -8.64 13.13
CA GLU A 74 -13.13 -7.99 12.75
C GLU A 74 -13.88 -7.45 13.98
N MET A 75 -13.93 -8.23 15.06
CA MET A 75 -14.55 -7.82 16.32
C MET A 75 -13.86 -6.57 16.90
N LEU A 76 -12.54 -6.59 17.01
CA LEU A 76 -11.76 -5.47 17.57
C LEU A 76 -11.84 -4.22 16.68
N ALA A 77 -11.77 -4.39 15.35
CA ALA A 77 -11.88 -3.29 14.40
C ALA A 77 -13.23 -2.58 14.51
N ARG A 78 -14.33 -3.34 14.59
CA ARG A 78 -15.67 -2.77 14.77
C ARG A 78 -15.80 -2.03 16.09
N GLU A 79 -15.29 -2.60 17.18
CA GLU A 79 -15.32 -1.96 18.49
C GLU A 79 -14.48 -0.67 18.52
N ALA A 80 -13.31 -0.68 17.88
CA ALA A 80 -12.46 0.51 17.77
C ALA A 80 -13.19 1.68 17.07
N VAL A 81 -13.97 1.40 16.02
CA VAL A 81 -14.78 2.41 15.34
C VAL A 81 -15.96 2.87 16.21
N LYS A 82 -16.63 1.96 16.93
CA LYS A 82 -17.69 2.34 17.90
C LYS A 82 -17.14 3.29 18.97
N LEU A 83 -15.90 3.09 19.40
CA LEU A 83 -15.17 3.94 20.34
C LEU A 83 -14.51 5.18 19.70
N SER A 84 -14.71 5.40 18.39
CA SER A 84 -14.13 6.52 17.63
C SER A 84 -12.60 6.59 17.70
N LEU A 85 -11.93 5.45 17.87
CA LEU A 85 -10.46 5.37 17.94
C LEU A 85 -9.78 5.64 16.59
N ASP A 86 -10.54 5.62 15.50
CA ASP A 86 -10.10 5.97 14.15
C ASP A 86 -10.02 7.50 13.92
N LEU A 87 -10.70 8.29 14.75
CA LEU A 87 -10.80 9.73 14.59
C LEU A 87 -9.62 10.47 15.24
N ASN A 88 -9.09 11.47 14.53
CA ASN A 88 -8.06 12.39 15.02
C ASN A 88 -6.75 11.76 15.52
N ASP A 89 -6.49 10.49 15.18
CA ASP A 89 -5.23 9.83 15.48
C ASP A 89 -4.21 10.02 14.34
N THR A 90 -3.05 10.58 14.68
CA THR A 90 -1.97 10.86 13.71
C THR A 90 -1.34 9.59 13.13
N ILE A 91 -1.25 8.50 13.91
CA ILE A 91 -0.70 7.23 13.46
C ILE A 91 -1.63 6.60 12.42
N ILE A 92 -2.94 6.57 12.69
CA ILE A 92 -3.94 6.04 11.77
C ILE A 92 -3.95 6.86 10.47
N ARG A 93 -3.95 8.20 10.57
CA ARG A 93 -3.91 9.07 9.39
C ARG A 93 -2.68 8.82 8.52
N ARG A 94 -1.50 8.70 9.14
CA ARG A 94 -0.25 8.42 8.43
C ARG A 94 -0.26 7.04 7.77
N ARG A 95 -0.87 6.04 8.40
CA ARG A 95 -1.04 4.69 7.80
C ARG A 95 -1.97 4.72 6.59
N LEU A 96 -3.06 5.48 6.65
CA LEU A 96 -3.97 5.64 5.52
C LEU A 96 -3.31 6.37 4.34
N GLU A 97 -2.53 7.42 4.63
CA GLU A 97 -1.71 8.11 3.63
C GLU A 97 -0.76 7.15 2.91
N GLN A 98 0.05 6.38 3.66
CA GLN A 98 0.95 5.38 3.10
C GLN A 98 0.22 4.34 2.23
N LYS A 99 -0.97 3.90 2.65
CA LYS A 99 -1.77 2.93 1.90
C LYS A 99 -2.32 3.53 0.59
N MET A 100 -2.69 4.81 0.60
CA MET A 100 -3.12 5.53 -0.60
C MET A 100 -1.96 5.78 -1.57
N GLU A 101 -0.78 6.14 -1.07
CA GLU A 101 0.43 6.28 -1.90
C GLU A 101 0.75 4.99 -2.65
N PHE A 102 0.63 3.83 -1.99
CA PHE A 102 0.81 2.52 -2.63
C PHE A 102 -0.18 2.28 -3.78
N ILE A 103 -1.48 2.56 -3.56
CA ILE A 103 -2.52 2.37 -4.58
C ILE A 103 -2.28 3.30 -5.78
N VAL A 104 -1.99 4.58 -5.52
CA VAL A 104 -1.75 5.58 -6.57
C VAL A 104 -0.49 5.25 -7.36
N GLY A 105 0.58 4.83 -6.69
CA GLY A 105 1.84 4.43 -7.33
C GLY A 105 1.66 3.24 -8.28
N ASP A 106 0.82 2.28 -7.93
CA ASP A 106 0.55 1.10 -8.77
C ASP A 106 -0.34 1.46 -9.98
N MET A 107 -1.38 2.29 -9.78
CA MET A 107 -2.29 2.70 -10.86
C MET A 107 -1.66 3.66 -11.88
N GLY A 108 -0.65 4.44 -11.47
CA GLY A 108 0.06 5.42 -12.32
C GLY A 108 0.89 4.82 -13.46
N SER A 109 1.01 3.50 -13.55
CA SER A 109 1.83 2.81 -14.56
C SER A 109 1.03 2.13 -15.68
N SER A 110 -0.27 2.43 -15.81
CA SER A 110 -1.17 1.71 -16.74
C SER A 110 -0.83 1.90 -18.23
N VAL A 111 0.00 2.88 -18.60
CA VAL A 111 0.48 3.04 -19.98
C VAL A 111 1.98 2.73 -19.99
N VAL A 112 2.31 1.49 -20.34
CA VAL A 112 3.68 1.11 -20.68
C VAL A 112 4.01 1.79 -22.02
N PRO A 113 5.00 2.71 -22.09
CA PRO A 113 5.37 3.36 -23.34
C PRO A 113 5.80 2.33 -24.38
N THR A 114 5.46 2.59 -25.64
CA THR A 114 5.92 1.76 -26.76
C THR A 114 7.40 1.97 -27.02
N GLU A 115 8.05 0.98 -27.65
CA GLU A 115 9.48 1.07 -28.02
C GLU A 115 9.77 2.30 -28.91
N ASP A 116 8.84 2.66 -29.78
CA ASP A 116 8.95 3.85 -30.64
C ASP A 116 8.90 5.16 -29.86
N GLU A 117 8.11 5.22 -28.78
CA GLU A 117 8.07 6.38 -27.89
C GLU A 117 9.34 6.49 -27.05
N LEU A 118 9.86 5.36 -26.56
CA LEU A 118 11.11 5.31 -25.80
C LEU A 118 12.32 5.71 -26.65
N SER A 119 12.42 5.18 -27.87
CA SER A 119 13.52 5.50 -28.78
C SER A 119 13.50 6.97 -29.21
N ARG A 120 12.31 7.54 -29.47
CA ARG A 120 12.15 8.97 -29.77
C ARG A 120 12.55 9.84 -28.58
N PHE A 121 12.10 9.49 -27.38
CA PHE A 121 12.45 10.22 -26.15
C PHE A 121 13.96 10.17 -25.86
N LEU A 122 14.59 9.01 -26.06
CA LEU A 122 16.05 8.86 -25.90
C LEU A 122 16.82 9.74 -26.89
N ALA A 123 16.35 9.83 -28.14
CA ALA A 123 16.95 10.67 -29.17
C ALA A 123 16.77 12.18 -28.88
N GLU A 124 15.65 12.57 -28.26
CA GLU A 124 15.36 13.97 -27.88
C GLU A 124 16.09 14.42 -26.61
N HIS A 125 16.46 13.48 -25.71
CA HIS A 125 17.09 13.77 -24.42
C HIS A 125 18.47 13.11 -24.19
N PRO A 126 19.42 13.16 -25.14
CA PRO A 126 20.67 12.39 -25.06
C PRO A 126 21.57 12.80 -23.89
N GLU A 127 21.56 14.08 -23.48
CA GLU A 127 22.39 14.58 -22.37
C GLU A 127 21.93 14.04 -21.00
N SER A 128 20.64 13.74 -20.83
CA SER A 128 20.08 13.20 -19.57
C SER A 128 20.46 11.73 -19.34
N PHE A 129 20.86 11.02 -20.38
CA PHE A 129 21.23 9.60 -20.34
C PHE A 129 22.74 9.34 -20.52
N ARG A 130 23.57 10.40 -20.53
CA ARG A 130 25.03 10.26 -20.53
C ARG A 130 25.57 10.07 -19.13
N GLN A 131 26.50 9.13 -18.97
CA GLN A 131 27.29 9.06 -17.75
C GLN A 131 28.30 10.22 -17.73
N PRO A 132 28.43 10.95 -16.61
CA PRO A 132 29.41 12.02 -16.50
C PRO A 132 30.82 11.46 -16.66
N ALA A 133 31.68 12.21 -17.37
CA ALA A 133 33.07 11.84 -17.57
C ALA A 133 33.78 11.72 -16.21
N ARG A 134 34.36 10.56 -15.94
CA ARG A 134 35.18 10.32 -14.75
C ARG A 134 36.63 10.61 -15.10
N TYR A 135 37.24 11.52 -14.35
CA TYR A 135 38.66 11.84 -14.50
C TYR A 135 39.44 11.34 -13.29
N SER A 136 40.58 10.71 -13.57
CA SER A 136 41.57 10.37 -12.55
C SER A 136 42.76 11.31 -12.73
N PHE A 137 43.12 12.06 -11.68
CA PHE A 137 44.31 12.90 -11.69
C PHE A 137 45.13 12.69 -10.43
N ARG A 138 46.45 12.89 -10.56
CA ARG A 138 47.40 12.86 -9.45
C ARG A 138 47.96 14.26 -9.30
N GLN A 139 47.72 14.88 -8.14
CA GLN A 139 48.32 16.16 -7.79
C GLN A 139 49.60 15.91 -6.98
N VAL A 140 50.73 16.43 -7.47
CA VAL A 140 51.99 16.43 -6.73
C VAL A 140 52.22 17.85 -6.23
N PHE A 141 52.15 18.04 -4.91
CA PHE A 141 52.47 19.32 -4.27
C PHE A 141 53.98 19.43 -4.05
N PHE A 142 54.56 20.56 -4.45
CA PHE A 142 55.94 20.93 -4.13
C PHE A 142 55.92 22.08 -3.13
N ALA A 143 56.53 21.89 -1.96
CA ALA A 143 56.76 22.99 -1.02
C ALA A 143 57.89 23.87 -1.54
N ALA A 144 57.64 25.17 -1.71
CA ALA A 144 58.63 26.12 -2.24
C ALA A 144 59.77 26.47 -1.25
N ARG A 145 59.76 25.92 -0.02
CA ARG A 145 60.85 26.11 0.95
C ARG A 145 60.89 24.96 1.96
N CYS A 146 62.05 24.32 2.09
CA CYS A 146 62.41 23.54 3.25
C CYS A 146 62.89 24.52 4.33
N PRO A 147 62.30 24.57 5.54
CA PRO A 147 62.92 25.28 6.66
C PRO A 147 64.27 24.61 6.96
N GLN A 148 65.32 25.42 7.13
CA GLN A 148 66.64 24.97 7.54
C GLN A 148 66.54 24.01 8.74
N ARG A 149 67.21 22.85 8.63
CA ARG A 149 67.49 21.96 9.77
C ARG A 149 68.24 22.78 10.82
N GLU A 150 67.56 23.26 11.84
CA GLU A 150 68.22 23.64 13.09
C GLU A 150 68.71 22.36 13.76
N SER A 151 70.03 22.16 13.74
CA SER A 151 70.70 21.14 14.53
C SER A 151 70.53 21.48 16.01
N PHE A 152 69.68 20.72 16.72
CA PHE A 152 69.67 20.73 18.18
C PHE A 152 70.97 20.07 18.69
N PRO A 153 71.73 20.71 19.61
CA PRO A 153 72.91 20.08 20.19
C PRO A 153 72.49 18.94 21.11
N ALA A 154 73.24 17.83 21.03
CA ALA A 154 73.11 16.69 21.91
C ALA A 154 73.28 17.15 23.37
N ARG A 155 72.27 16.89 24.19
CA ARG A 155 72.34 17.07 25.64
C ARG A 155 73.31 16.03 26.18
N GLY A 156 74.46 16.49 26.68
CA GLY A 156 75.49 15.64 27.27
C GLY A 156 74.97 14.90 28.51
N GLU A 157 75.35 13.63 28.59
CA GLU A 157 75.40 12.86 29.84
C GLU A 157 76.40 13.52 30.81
N ALA A 158 75.97 13.68 32.06
CA ALA A 158 76.87 13.80 33.19
C ALA A 158 76.21 13.13 34.41
N ALA A 159 76.90 12.09 34.90
CA ALA A 159 76.90 11.49 36.25
C ALA A 159 75.56 11.16 36.94
#